data_AF-A0A6I5A1U6-F1
#
_entry.id   AF-A0A6I5A1U6-F1
#
_cell.length_a   1.000
_cell.length_b   1.000
_cell.length_c   1.000
_cell.angle_alpha   90.00
_cell.angle_beta   90.00
_cell.angle_gamma   90.00
#
_symmetry.space_group_name_H-M   'P 1'
#
loop_
_entity.id
_entity.type
_entity.pdbx_description
1 polymer ?
#
loop_
_entity_poly.entity_id
_entity_poly.type
_entity_poly.pdbx_seq_one_letter_code
_entity_poly.pdbx_strand_id
1 'polypeptide(L)'
;MKTFIHRLKIILGWIIIGYSIAMGITSMTIDDNSIATRIIMYILIGIIPSIIGGLLLKGKKQFMQSLWQYVRYYTFITLFIPFAILLFDNYTNWKESIISHPSDIYLALHSAKWVSYTELALLFLTFLLLAPVYVKGWNWLPKGTRKILIVLFIVTPVFLFVTKEDYQSIREEGIVISSFGNQEEISWGNIKKVELVSYIGSDGLPSRSIPIPEQEFKWKFVFYQSTGETHEFRFGYSVSNSKAALDIKQTILDHDLPLKLDQLTEKEWKFVQLDMNEYPNGKKDFYQLFQYNPETDRYYQQGS
;
A
#
# COMPACT_ATOMS: atom_id res chain seq x y z
N MET A 1 48.56 3.32 8.22
CA MET A 1 48.25 3.86 6.87
C MET A 1 47.50 2.88 5.96
N LYS A 2 48.01 1.66 5.69
CA LYS A 2 47.34 0.68 4.80
C LYS A 2 45.93 0.27 5.26
N THR A 3 45.72 0.06 6.56
CA THR A 3 44.42 -0.30 7.14
C THR A 3 43.39 0.83 7.01
N PHE A 4 43.84 2.08 7.13
CA PHE A 4 42.98 3.27 6.96
C PHE A 4 42.54 3.43 5.50
N ILE A 5 43.45 3.32 4.55
CA ILE A 5 43.15 3.38 3.11
C ILE A 5 42.19 2.26 2.69
N HIS A 6 42.36 1.06 3.25
CA HIS A 6 41.46 -0.06 2.96
C HIS A 6 40.03 0.19 3.49
N ARG A 7 39.89 0.68 4.73
CA ARG A 7 38.58 1.04 5.29
C ARG A 7 37.91 2.17 4.50
N LEU A 8 38.66 3.19 4.11
CA LEU A 8 38.15 4.31 3.30
C LEU A 8 37.62 3.84 1.94
N LYS A 9 38.33 2.94 1.25
CA LYS A 9 37.88 2.36 -0.03
C LYS A 9 36.56 1.60 0.12
N ILE A 10 36.38 0.88 1.22
CA ILE A 10 35.14 0.12 1.47
C ILE A 10 33.97 1.08 1.67
N ILE A 11 34.15 2.12 2.47
CA ILE A 11 33.12 3.14 2.73
C ILE A 11 32.72 3.83 1.41
N LEU A 12 33.72 4.31 0.65
CA LEU A 12 33.47 4.95 -0.65
C LEU A 12 32.77 4.01 -1.64
N GLY A 13 33.16 2.73 -1.66
CA GLY A 13 32.51 1.73 -2.50
C GLY A 13 31.01 1.59 -2.21
N TRP A 14 30.62 1.53 -0.94
CA TRP A 14 29.21 1.48 -0.55
C TRP A 14 28.44 2.76 -0.87
N ILE A 15 29.04 3.94 -0.65
CA ILE A 15 28.43 5.23 -1.01
C ILE A 15 28.15 5.30 -2.50
N ILE A 16 29.12 4.90 -3.34
CA ILE A 16 28.97 4.90 -4.80
C ILE A 16 27.87 3.93 -5.24
N ILE A 17 27.76 2.75 -4.61
CA ILE A 17 26.68 1.80 -4.90
C ILE A 17 25.32 2.37 -4.50
N GLY A 18 25.21 3.01 -3.33
CA GLY A 18 23.97 3.67 -2.90
C GLY A 18 23.53 4.75 -3.88
N TYR A 19 24.46 5.64 -4.28
CA TYR A 19 24.23 6.65 -5.30
C TYR A 19 23.78 6.04 -6.63
N SER A 20 24.49 5.00 -7.10
CA SER A 20 24.18 4.28 -8.32
C SER A 20 22.77 3.67 -8.33
N ILE A 21 22.30 3.12 -7.19
CA ILE A 21 20.95 2.57 -7.08
C ILE A 21 19.92 3.68 -7.18
N ALA A 22 20.11 4.79 -6.44
CA ALA A 22 19.21 5.93 -6.48
C ALA A 22 19.09 6.50 -7.90
N MET A 23 20.22 6.80 -8.55
CA MET A 23 20.24 7.32 -9.92
C MET A 23 19.69 6.32 -10.94
N GLY A 24 19.92 5.02 -10.74
CA GLY A 24 19.38 3.96 -11.59
C GLY A 24 17.84 3.97 -11.58
N ILE A 25 17.23 4.02 -10.40
CA ILE A 25 15.77 4.11 -10.25
C ILE A 25 15.26 5.42 -10.88
N THR A 26 15.85 6.57 -10.52
CA THR A 26 15.40 7.88 -11.02
C THR A 26 15.49 7.99 -12.55
N SER A 27 16.52 7.42 -13.17
CA SER A 27 16.69 7.48 -14.63
C SER A 27 15.54 6.81 -15.41
N MET A 28 14.83 5.87 -14.77
CA MET A 28 13.71 5.16 -15.37
C MET A 28 12.37 5.84 -15.12
N THR A 29 12.27 6.65 -14.06
CA THR A 29 11.03 7.31 -13.64
C THR A 29 10.87 8.75 -14.14
N ILE A 30 11.87 9.36 -14.76
CA ILE A 30 11.76 10.73 -15.31
C ILE A 30 10.97 10.70 -16.62
N ASP A 31 9.79 11.32 -16.63
CA ASP A 31 8.88 11.20 -17.77
C ASP A 31 9.26 12.02 -19.01
N ASP A 32 9.96 13.14 -18.82
CA ASP A 32 10.25 14.12 -19.87
C ASP A 32 11.34 13.71 -20.88
N ASN A 33 11.92 12.51 -20.73
CA ASN A 33 13.05 12.05 -21.54
C ASN A 33 12.68 10.92 -22.51
N SER A 34 13.25 10.98 -23.71
CA SER A 34 13.19 9.88 -24.69
C SER A 34 13.72 8.57 -24.09
N ILE A 35 13.21 7.42 -24.54
CA ILE A 35 13.65 6.10 -24.09
C ILE A 35 15.17 5.94 -24.24
N ALA A 36 15.74 6.44 -25.34
CA ALA A 36 17.19 6.41 -25.57
C ALA A 36 17.96 7.18 -24.49
N THR A 37 17.51 8.38 -24.14
CA THR A 37 18.10 9.20 -23.07
C THR A 37 18.05 8.48 -21.73
N ARG A 38 16.91 7.84 -21.39
CA ARG A 38 16.75 7.08 -20.14
C ARG A 38 17.73 5.91 -20.05
N ILE A 39 17.89 5.15 -21.14
CA ILE A 39 18.85 4.04 -21.20
C ILE A 39 20.29 4.55 -21.04
N ILE A 40 20.65 5.63 -21.73
CA ILE A 40 22.00 6.22 -21.64
C ILE A 40 22.27 6.68 -20.20
N MET A 41 21.33 7.39 -19.58
CA MET A 41 21.43 7.78 -18.17
C MET A 41 21.60 6.56 -17.27
N TYR A 42 20.73 5.56 -17.39
CA TYR A 42 20.81 4.35 -16.58
C TYR A 42 22.17 3.64 -16.67
N ILE A 43 22.79 3.62 -17.85
CA ILE A 43 24.14 3.07 -18.02
C ILE A 43 25.19 3.97 -17.36
N LEU A 44 25.20 5.28 -17.69
CA LEU A 44 26.27 6.20 -17.33
C LEU A 44 26.30 6.57 -15.85
N ILE A 45 25.14 6.86 -15.27
CA ILE A 45 25.01 7.30 -13.86
C ILE A 45 24.49 6.19 -12.95
N GLY A 46 24.02 5.08 -13.53
CA GLY A 46 23.61 3.89 -12.80
C GLY A 46 24.68 2.78 -12.86
N ILE A 47 24.69 1.98 -13.92
CA ILE A 47 25.51 0.76 -14.04
C ILE A 47 27.00 1.03 -13.85
N ILE A 48 27.56 2.06 -14.51
CA ILE A 48 29.00 2.33 -14.47
C ILE A 48 29.47 2.67 -13.05
N PRO A 49 28.84 3.61 -12.31
CA PRO A 49 29.12 3.84 -10.90
C PRO A 49 29.00 2.58 -10.06
N SER A 50 27.98 1.75 -10.29
CA SER A 50 27.82 0.45 -9.60
C SER A 50 29.06 -0.43 -9.77
N ILE A 51 29.53 -0.57 -11.02
CA ILE A 51 30.74 -1.33 -11.36
C ILE A 51 31.97 -0.77 -10.65
N ILE A 52 32.14 0.55 -10.62
CA ILE A 52 33.25 1.21 -9.92
C ILE A 52 33.20 0.90 -8.42
N GLY A 53 32.02 1.02 -7.79
CA GLY A 53 31.82 0.67 -6.39
C GLY A 53 32.14 -0.80 -6.10
N GLY A 54 31.67 -1.72 -6.94
CA GLY A 54 31.98 -3.14 -6.83
C GLY A 54 33.47 -3.47 -6.96
N LEU A 55 34.18 -2.78 -7.87
CA LEU A 55 35.64 -2.88 -8.02
C LEU A 55 36.38 -2.39 -6.78
N LEU A 56 35.93 -1.33 -6.13
CA LEU A 56 36.52 -0.82 -4.90
C LEU A 56 36.35 -1.78 -3.72
N LEU A 57 35.21 -2.47 -3.63
CA LEU A 57 34.90 -3.42 -2.55
C LEU A 57 35.66 -4.75 -2.68
N LYS A 58 35.63 -5.38 -3.86
CA LYS A 58 36.16 -6.74 -4.06
C LYS A 58 37.54 -6.78 -4.75
N GLY A 59 37.98 -5.66 -5.32
CA GLY A 59 39.15 -5.60 -6.17
C GLY A 59 38.91 -6.20 -7.57
N LYS A 60 39.74 -5.79 -8.54
CA LYS A 60 39.56 -6.11 -9.97
C LYS A 60 39.43 -7.61 -10.25
N LYS A 61 40.33 -8.45 -9.72
CA LYS A 61 40.39 -9.88 -10.05
C LYS A 61 39.13 -10.63 -9.61
N GLN A 62 38.69 -10.42 -8.37
CA GLN A 62 37.52 -11.09 -7.80
C GLN A 62 36.21 -10.51 -8.35
N PHE A 63 36.16 -9.21 -8.63
CA PHE A 63 34.98 -8.57 -9.20
C PHE A 63 34.71 -9.03 -10.63
N MET A 64 35.74 -9.07 -11.49
CA MET A 64 35.56 -9.47 -12.90
C MET A 64 35.01 -10.90 -13.04
N GLN A 65 35.32 -11.81 -12.11
CA GLN A 65 34.77 -13.16 -12.09
C GLN A 65 33.26 -13.20 -11.79
N SER A 66 32.72 -12.17 -11.14
CA SER A 66 31.31 -12.08 -10.73
C SER A 66 30.56 -10.90 -11.34
N LEU A 67 31.17 -10.18 -12.31
CA LEU A 67 30.63 -8.96 -12.91
C LEU A 67 29.22 -9.18 -13.45
N TRP A 68 28.99 -10.27 -14.17
CA TRP A 68 27.69 -10.55 -14.77
C TRP A 68 26.59 -10.76 -13.72
N GLN A 69 26.89 -11.52 -12.66
CA GLN A 69 25.97 -11.71 -11.53
C GLN A 69 25.71 -10.39 -10.81
N TYR A 70 26.74 -9.55 -10.67
CA TYR A 70 26.63 -8.24 -10.06
C TYR A 70 25.72 -7.30 -10.85
N VAL A 71 25.86 -7.23 -12.18
CA VAL A 71 24.98 -6.45 -13.05
C VAL A 71 23.54 -6.97 -12.99
N ARG A 72 23.34 -8.30 -12.89
CA ARG A 72 22.01 -8.87 -12.68
C ARG A 72 21.40 -8.46 -11.34
N TYR A 73 22.16 -8.49 -10.25
CA TYR A 73 21.66 -7.96 -8.97
C TYR A 73 21.27 -6.49 -9.07
N TYR A 74 22.12 -5.68 -9.70
CA TYR A 74 21.86 -4.26 -9.89
C TYR A 74 20.58 -4.01 -10.70
N THR A 75 20.44 -4.64 -11.86
CA THR A 75 19.25 -4.51 -12.73
C THR A 75 17.99 -5.07 -12.08
N PHE A 76 18.10 -6.14 -11.27
CA PHE A 76 16.95 -6.63 -10.52
C PHE A 76 16.44 -5.57 -9.52
N ILE A 77 17.34 -4.95 -8.77
CA ILE A 77 16.96 -3.95 -7.76
C ILE A 77 16.44 -2.66 -8.40
N THR A 78 17.07 -2.22 -9.49
CA THR A 78 16.79 -0.89 -10.07
C THR A 78 15.76 -0.91 -11.20
N LEU A 79 15.46 -2.07 -11.80
CA LEU A 79 14.42 -2.21 -12.84
C LEU A 79 13.28 -3.12 -12.39
N PHE A 80 13.58 -4.35 -11.97
CA PHE A 80 12.52 -5.32 -11.68
C PHE A 80 11.68 -4.93 -10.45
N ILE A 81 12.28 -4.42 -9.38
CA ILE A 81 11.52 -3.98 -8.20
C ILE A 81 10.60 -2.79 -8.53
N PRO A 82 11.08 -1.68 -9.12
CA PRO A 82 10.19 -0.59 -9.54
C PRO A 82 9.12 -1.05 -10.52
N PHE A 83 9.47 -1.89 -11.50
CA PHE A 83 8.51 -2.45 -12.44
C PHE A 83 7.43 -3.29 -11.76
N ALA A 84 7.79 -4.08 -10.75
CA ALA A 84 6.83 -4.85 -9.95
C ALA A 84 5.83 -3.96 -9.22
N ILE A 85 6.31 -2.85 -8.64
CA ILE A 85 5.47 -1.84 -7.97
C ILE A 85 4.52 -1.22 -8.99
N LEU A 86 5.04 -0.76 -10.13
CA LEU A 86 4.21 -0.17 -11.20
C LEU A 86 3.17 -1.15 -11.75
N LEU A 87 3.51 -2.43 -11.89
CA LEU A 87 2.55 -3.46 -12.29
C LEU A 87 1.42 -3.63 -11.27
N PHE A 88 1.75 -3.58 -9.98
CA PHE A 88 0.76 -3.67 -8.91
C PHE A 88 -0.14 -2.43 -8.86
N ASP A 89 0.43 -1.24 -8.98
CA ASP A 89 -0.33 0.02 -9.05
C ASP A 89 -1.25 0.02 -10.27
N ASN A 90 -0.75 -0.39 -11.44
CA ASN A 90 -1.57 -0.51 -12.65
C ASN A 90 -2.69 -1.54 -12.52
N TYR A 91 -2.42 -2.69 -11.87
CA TYR A 91 -3.45 -3.68 -11.59
C TYR A 91 -4.54 -3.10 -10.67
N THR A 92 -4.14 -2.37 -9.62
CA THR A 92 -5.05 -1.74 -8.67
C THR A 92 -5.93 -0.68 -9.35
N ASN A 93 -5.33 0.18 -10.17
CA ASN A 93 -6.05 1.20 -10.95
C ASN A 93 -6.98 0.58 -12.00
N TRP A 94 -6.54 -0.49 -12.68
CA TRP A 94 -7.37 -1.23 -13.61
C TRP A 94 -8.57 -1.86 -12.89
N LYS A 95 -8.34 -2.49 -11.73
CA LYS A 95 -9.38 -3.07 -10.89
C LYS A 95 -10.38 -2.01 -10.44
N GLU A 96 -9.90 -0.86 -9.97
CA GLU A 96 -10.76 0.28 -9.60
C GLU A 96 -11.63 0.73 -10.78
N SER A 97 -11.05 0.88 -11.97
CA SER A 97 -11.78 1.36 -13.15
C SER A 97 -12.89 0.43 -13.65
N ILE A 98 -12.79 -0.88 -13.39
CA ILE A 98 -13.81 -1.85 -13.80
C ILE A 98 -14.95 -1.99 -12.79
N ILE A 99 -14.69 -1.71 -11.50
CA ILE A 99 -15.69 -1.88 -10.43
C ILE A 99 -16.33 -0.55 -10.01
N SER A 100 -15.69 0.59 -10.32
CA SER A 100 -16.21 1.92 -9.99
C SER A 100 -17.55 2.18 -10.65
N HIS A 101 -18.50 2.69 -9.88
CA HIS A 101 -19.82 3.09 -10.32
C HIS A 101 -20.02 4.60 -10.09
N PRO A 102 -20.76 5.32 -10.96
CA PRO A 102 -21.02 6.76 -10.78
C PRO A 102 -21.70 7.14 -9.47
N SER A 103 -22.48 6.22 -8.88
CA SER A 103 -23.16 6.41 -7.59
C SER A 103 -22.32 6.00 -6.37
N ASP A 104 -21.06 5.57 -6.56
CA ASP A 104 -20.19 5.21 -5.44
C ASP A 104 -19.79 6.47 -4.64
N ILE A 105 -20.19 6.51 -3.37
CA ILE A 105 -19.75 7.49 -2.37
C ILE A 105 -18.40 7.06 -1.79
N TYR A 106 -18.23 5.75 -1.59
CA TYR A 106 -16.99 5.15 -1.15
C TYR A 106 -16.83 3.76 -1.76
N LEU A 107 -15.62 3.48 -2.26
CA LEU A 107 -15.26 2.20 -2.84
C LEU A 107 -14.02 1.66 -2.11
N ALA A 108 -14.13 0.44 -1.59
CA ALA A 108 -12.97 -0.34 -1.18
C ALA A 108 -12.77 -1.50 -2.15
N LEU A 109 -11.55 -1.60 -2.68
CA LEU A 109 -11.17 -2.58 -3.71
C LEU A 109 -11.13 -4.04 -3.21
N HIS A 110 -11.56 -4.31 -1.98
CA HIS A 110 -11.64 -5.66 -1.42
C HIS A 110 -12.82 -5.75 -0.46
N SER A 111 -13.59 -6.83 -0.53
CA SER A 111 -14.67 -7.13 0.41
C SER A 111 -14.13 -7.54 1.78
N ALA A 112 -12.93 -8.13 1.83
CA ALA A 112 -12.29 -8.55 3.06
C ALA A 112 -10.78 -8.30 3.06
N LYS A 113 -10.22 -7.88 4.21
CA LYS A 113 -8.78 -7.56 4.36
C LYS A 113 -7.85 -8.72 3.97
N TRP A 114 -8.26 -9.96 4.22
CA TRP A 114 -7.44 -11.14 3.93
C TRP A 114 -7.18 -11.31 2.43
N VAL A 115 -8.11 -10.86 1.57
CA VAL A 115 -7.95 -10.91 0.11
C VAL A 115 -6.77 -10.05 -0.29
N SER A 116 -6.77 -8.77 0.12
CA SER A 116 -5.67 -7.83 -0.12
C SER A 116 -4.32 -8.35 0.37
N TYR A 117 -4.27 -8.88 1.61
CA TYR A 117 -3.04 -9.47 2.15
C TYR A 117 -2.57 -10.69 1.37
N THR A 118 -3.48 -11.51 0.86
CA THR A 118 -3.15 -12.69 0.05
C THR A 118 -2.61 -12.29 -1.31
N GLU A 119 -3.21 -11.29 -1.98
CA GLU A 119 -2.70 -10.73 -3.24
C GLU A 119 -1.26 -10.21 -3.07
N LEU A 120 -1.03 -9.37 -2.05
CA LEU A 120 0.29 -8.83 -1.74
C LEU A 120 1.29 -9.94 -1.40
N ALA A 121 0.90 -10.94 -0.60
CA ALA A 121 1.77 -12.05 -0.23
C ALA A 121 2.14 -12.91 -1.45
N LEU A 122 1.19 -13.23 -2.32
CA LEU A 122 1.41 -14.02 -3.53
C LEU A 122 2.35 -13.30 -4.50
N LEU A 123 2.13 -12.02 -4.74
CA LEU A 123 3.01 -11.19 -5.56
C LEU A 123 4.41 -11.14 -4.95
N PHE A 124 4.53 -10.80 -3.68
CA PHE A 124 5.81 -10.70 -2.99
C PHE A 124 6.60 -12.01 -3.03
N LEU A 125 5.95 -13.14 -2.73
CA LEU A 125 6.59 -14.47 -2.78
C LEU A 125 7.03 -14.84 -4.20
N THR A 126 6.20 -14.54 -5.20
CA THR A 126 6.54 -14.78 -6.62
C THR A 126 7.78 -13.98 -7.01
N PHE A 127 7.82 -12.68 -6.69
CA PHE A 127 8.98 -11.82 -6.98
C PHE A 127 10.23 -12.25 -6.22
N LEU A 128 10.11 -12.62 -4.95
CA LEU A 128 11.24 -13.05 -4.12
C LEU A 128 11.89 -14.33 -4.66
N LEU A 129 11.09 -15.29 -5.14
CA LEU A 129 11.60 -16.52 -5.73
C LEU A 129 12.07 -16.35 -7.18
N LEU A 130 11.58 -15.34 -7.89
CA LEU A 130 12.08 -14.96 -9.21
C LEU A 130 13.47 -14.33 -9.14
N ALA A 131 13.78 -13.58 -8.08
CA ALA A 131 15.08 -12.93 -7.88
C ALA A 131 16.30 -13.86 -8.06
N PRO A 132 16.41 -15.00 -7.34
CA PRO A 132 17.54 -15.91 -7.52
C PRO A 132 17.57 -16.57 -8.90
N VAL A 133 16.41 -16.81 -9.54
CA VAL A 133 16.36 -17.33 -10.92
C VAL A 133 16.92 -16.32 -11.91
N TYR A 134 16.53 -15.06 -11.79
CA TYR A 134 17.03 -13.99 -12.64
C TYR A 134 18.56 -13.82 -12.50
N VAL A 135 19.05 -13.80 -11.26
CA VAL A 135 20.47 -13.56 -11.00
C VAL A 135 21.33 -14.78 -11.34
N LYS A 136 21.00 -15.96 -10.79
CA LYS A 136 21.87 -17.15 -10.81
C LYS A 136 21.41 -18.24 -11.79
N GLY A 137 20.23 -18.07 -12.39
CA GLY A 137 19.65 -19.01 -13.34
C GLY A 137 18.75 -20.07 -12.70
N TRP A 138 17.91 -20.70 -13.53
CA TRP A 138 16.91 -21.68 -13.12
C TRP A 138 17.49 -22.86 -12.31
N ASN A 139 18.63 -23.39 -12.75
CA ASN A 139 19.23 -24.58 -12.15
C ASN A 139 19.90 -24.31 -10.80
N TRP A 140 20.04 -23.06 -10.37
CA TRP A 140 20.56 -22.72 -9.05
C TRP A 140 19.56 -23.05 -7.93
N LEU A 141 18.27 -23.05 -8.23
CA LEU A 141 17.24 -23.39 -7.26
C LEU A 141 17.09 -24.92 -7.08
N PRO A 142 16.94 -25.40 -5.83
CA PRO A 142 16.54 -26.78 -5.56
C PRO A 142 15.28 -27.17 -6.34
N LYS A 143 15.16 -28.46 -6.71
CA LYS A 143 13.99 -28.97 -7.46
C LYS A 143 12.66 -28.62 -6.77
N GLY A 144 12.61 -28.67 -5.44
CA GLY A 144 11.43 -28.28 -4.66
C GLY A 144 11.05 -26.81 -4.84
N THR A 145 12.02 -25.89 -4.68
CA THR A 145 11.78 -24.45 -4.85
C THR A 145 11.34 -24.09 -6.26
N ARG A 146 11.87 -24.77 -7.28
CA ARG A 146 11.41 -24.61 -8.67
C ARG A 146 9.95 -24.99 -8.85
N LYS A 147 9.49 -26.10 -8.25
CA LYS A 147 8.08 -26.49 -8.27
C LYS A 147 7.20 -25.44 -7.60
N ILE A 148 7.61 -24.93 -6.43
CA ILE A 148 6.89 -23.87 -5.73
C ILE A 148 6.78 -22.62 -6.60
N LEU A 149 7.87 -22.21 -7.26
CA LEU A 149 7.85 -21.07 -8.16
C LEU A 149 6.87 -21.26 -9.33
N ILE A 150 6.86 -22.43 -9.97
CA ILE A 150 5.88 -22.75 -11.03
C ILE A 150 4.45 -22.66 -10.50
N VAL A 151 4.18 -23.22 -9.32
CA VAL A 151 2.86 -23.16 -8.70
C VAL A 151 2.46 -21.71 -8.43
N LEU A 152 3.36 -20.88 -7.89
CA LEU A 152 3.08 -19.45 -7.65
C LEU A 152 2.83 -18.69 -8.95
N PHE A 153 3.57 -18.98 -10.03
CA PHE A 153 3.33 -18.39 -11.34
C PHE A 153 1.94 -18.71 -11.92
N ILE A 154 1.28 -19.77 -11.45
CA ILE A 154 -0.08 -20.14 -11.84
C ILE A 154 -1.09 -19.58 -10.83
N VAL A 155 -0.85 -19.80 -9.53
CA VAL A 155 -1.78 -19.42 -8.45
C VAL A 155 -1.93 -17.91 -8.34
N THR A 156 -0.84 -17.13 -8.47
CA THR A 156 -0.91 -15.67 -8.37
C THR A 156 -1.85 -15.05 -9.41
N PRO A 157 -1.68 -15.27 -10.73
CA PRO A 157 -2.60 -14.70 -11.71
C PRO A 157 -4.02 -15.26 -11.63
N VAL A 158 -4.19 -16.55 -11.28
CA VAL A 158 -5.53 -17.14 -11.07
C VAL A 158 -6.23 -16.46 -9.89
N PHE A 159 -5.52 -16.24 -8.79
CA PHE A 159 -6.07 -15.57 -7.62
C PHE A 159 -6.47 -14.13 -7.94
N LEU A 160 -5.58 -13.34 -8.56
CA LEU A 160 -5.88 -11.96 -9.00
C LEU A 160 -7.07 -11.91 -9.97
N PHE A 161 -7.20 -12.90 -10.85
CA PHE A 161 -8.33 -12.97 -11.77
C PHE A 161 -9.66 -13.28 -11.04
N VAL A 162 -9.64 -14.19 -10.07
CA VAL A 162 -10.82 -14.59 -9.29
C VAL A 162 -11.24 -13.49 -8.30
N THR A 163 -10.30 -12.69 -7.81
CA THR A 163 -10.56 -11.56 -6.89
C THR A 163 -10.73 -10.22 -7.60
N LYS A 164 -10.72 -10.18 -8.93
CA LYS A 164 -10.85 -8.92 -9.70
C LYS A 164 -12.18 -8.19 -9.43
N GLU A 165 -13.24 -8.94 -9.14
CA GLU A 165 -14.59 -8.44 -8.81
C GLU A 165 -14.84 -8.44 -7.30
N ASP A 166 -13.82 -8.68 -6.47
CA ASP A 166 -13.95 -8.58 -5.02
C ASP A 166 -13.87 -7.12 -4.59
N TYR A 167 -14.96 -6.56 -4.05
CA TYR A 167 -15.03 -5.17 -3.58
C TYR A 167 -16.19 -4.97 -2.60
N GLN A 168 -16.19 -3.83 -1.91
CA GLN A 168 -17.34 -3.33 -1.19
C GLN A 168 -17.49 -1.83 -1.46
N SER A 169 -18.70 -1.35 -1.67
CA SER A 169 -18.97 0.07 -1.86
C SER A 169 -20.20 0.54 -1.11
N ILE A 170 -20.20 1.83 -0.78
CA ILE A 170 -21.36 2.56 -0.31
C ILE A 170 -21.81 3.42 -1.48
N ARG A 171 -23.06 3.24 -1.91
CA ARG A 171 -23.68 3.91 -3.05
C ARG A 171 -24.89 4.73 -2.62
N GLU A 172 -25.35 5.61 -3.50
CA GLU A 172 -26.60 6.35 -3.30
C GLU A 172 -27.79 5.41 -3.01
N GLU A 173 -27.83 4.21 -3.59
CA GLU A 173 -28.94 3.27 -3.42
C GLU A 173 -28.81 2.33 -2.20
N GLY A 174 -27.60 2.20 -1.63
CA GLY A 174 -27.33 1.28 -0.53
C GLY A 174 -25.87 0.82 -0.46
N ILE A 175 -25.65 -0.32 0.21
CA ILE A 175 -24.34 -0.96 0.31
C ILE A 175 -24.24 -2.08 -0.72
N VAL A 176 -23.13 -2.16 -1.43
CA VAL A 176 -22.85 -3.26 -2.38
C VAL A 176 -21.62 -4.01 -1.91
N ILE A 177 -21.74 -5.32 -1.81
CA ILE A 177 -20.63 -6.21 -1.43
C ILE A 177 -20.52 -7.27 -2.50
N SER A 178 -19.37 -7.33 -3.16
CA SER A 178 -19.07 -8.39 -4.12
C SER A 178 -17.93 -9.23 -3.57
N SER A 179 -18.20 -10.50 -3.30
CA SER A 179 -17.20 -11.46 -2.87
C SER A 179 -17.02 -12.52 -3.95
N PHE A 180 -15.85 -12.52 -4.60
CA PHE A 180 -15.53 -13.44 -5.70
C PHE A 180 -16.56 -13.42 -6.85
N GLY A 181 -17.10 -12.23 -7.17
CA GLY A 181 -18.10 -12.05 -8.23
C GLY A 181 -19.54 -12.32 -7.81
N ASN A 182 -19.79 -12.80 -6.59
CA ASN A 182 -21.13 -12.85 -6.03
C ASN A 182 -21.46 -11.51 -5.38
N GLN A 183 -22.36 -10.77 -6.02
CA GLN A 183 -22.79 -9.44 -5.59
C GLN A 183 -24.04 -9.53 -4.70
N GLU A 184 -23.96 -8.87 -3.55
CA GLU A 184 -25.05 -8.61 -2.63
C GLU A 184 -25.30 -7.11 -2.57
N GLU A 185 -26.57 -6.72 -2.67
CA GLU A 185 -27.00 -5.32 -2.58
C GLU A 185 -27.93 -5.15 -1.39
N ILE A 186 -27.58 -4.26 -0.49
CA ILE A 186 -28.29 -3.97 0.75
C ILE A 186 -28.83 -2.55 0.64
N SER A 187 -30.12 -2.43 0.28
CA SER A 187 -30.78 -1.12 0.22
C SER A 187 -30.77 -0.42 1.58
N TRP A 188 -30.79 0.92 1.58
CA TRP A 188 -30.85 1.71 2.81
C TRP A 188 -32.04 1.32 3.72
N GLY A 189 -33.19 0.93 3.14
CA GLY A 189 -34.36 0.48 3.91
C GLY A 189 -34.14 -0.82 4.70
N ASN A 190 -33.11 -1.60 4.38
CA ASN A 190 -32.73 -2.79 5.14
C ASN A 190 -31.74 -2.48 6.27
N ILE A 191 -31.28 -1.23 6.40
CA ILE A 191 -30.36 -0.79 7.45
C ILE A 191 -31.17 -0.21 8.61
N LYS A 192 -30.96 -0.75 9.81
CA LYS A 192 -31.67 -0.34 11.03
C LYS A 192 -31.00 0.84 11.73
N LYS A 193 -29.68 0.87 11.76
CA LYS A 193 -28.86 1.92 12.37
C LYS A 193 -27.42 1.85 11.87
N VAL A 194 -26.70 2.93 12.05
CA VAL A 194 -25.27 3.02 11.79
C VAL A 194 -24.54 3.51 13.03
N GLU A 195 -23.36 2.97 13.30
CA GLU A 195 -22.47 3.46 14.36
C GLU A 195 -21.13 3.91 13.75
N LEU A 196 -20.69 5.12 14.07
CA LEU A 196 -19.32 5.56 13.82
C LEU A 196 -18.50 5.27 15.08
N VAL A 197 -17.59 4.30 15.01
CA VAL A 197 -16.80 3.81 16.14
C VAL A 197 -15.34 4.21 15.96
N SER A 198 -14.76 4.90 16.95
CA SER A 198 -13.32 5.14 17.02
C SER A 198 -12.61 3.98 17.71
N TYR A 199 -11.36 3.73 17.33
CA TYR A 199 -10.50 2.77 18.03
C TYR A 199 -9.02 3.02 17.72
N ILE A 200 -8.15 2.56 18.62
CA ILE A 200 -6.71 2.48 18.38
C ILE A 200 -6.38 1.07 17.89
N GLY A 201 -5.81 0.96 16.70
CA GLY A 201 -5.54 -0.32 16.07
C GLY A 201 -4.17 -0.38 15.40
N SER A 202 -3.66 -1.60 15.24
CA SER A 202 -2.47 -1.89 14.44
C SER A 202 -2.89 -2.71 13.22
N ASP A 203 -2.89 -2.12 12.03
CA ASP A 203 -3.21 -2.85 10.78
C ASP A 203 -1.98 -2.99 9.87
N GLY A 204 -0.75 -2.96 10.41
CA GLY A 204 0.48 -2.98 9.61
C GLY A 204 1.59 -3.84 10.19
N LEU A 205 2.41 -4.41 9.30
CA LEU A 205 3.73 -4.93 9.62
C LEU A 205 4.56 -3.81 10.28
N PRO A 206 5.37 -4.10 11.32
CA PRO A 206 6.16 -3.09 12.01
C PRO A 206 7.04 -2.32 11.03
N SER A 207 6.86 -0.99 10.99
CA SER A 207 7.71 -0.10 10.21
C SER A 207 9.16 -0.21 10.71
N ARG A 208 10.13 -0.23 9.79
CA ARG A 208 11.55 -0.57 10.06
C ARG A 208 12.27 0.37 11.03
N SER A 209 11.64 1.46 11.46
CA SER A 209 12.19 2.44 12.38
C SER A 209 11.82 2.20 13.85
N ILE A 210 10.78 1.42 14.18
CA ILE A 210 10.29 1.27 15.56
C ILE A 210 9.86 -0.19 15.84
N PRO A 211 10.34 -0.85 16.91
CA PRO A 211 10.07 -2.28 17.17
C PRO A 211 8.66 -2.61 17.68
N ILE A 212 7.70 -1.68 17.60
CA ILE A 212 6.34 -1.84 18.11
C ILE A 212 5.41 -1.65 16.91
N PRO A 213 4.37 -2.48 16.70
CA PRO A 213 3.35 -2.15 15.72
C PRO A 213 2.79 -0.77 16.08
N GLU A 214 3.02 0.23 15.22
CA GLU A 214 2.54 1.59 15.44
C GLU A 214 1.02 1.50 15.64
N GLN A 215 0.60 1.75 16.87
CA GLN A 215 -0.80 1.93 17.20
C GLN A 215 -1.21 3.25 16.55
N GLU A 216 -2.25 3.23 15.74
CA GLU A 216 -2.74 4.40 15.03
C GLU A 216 -4.19 4.64 15.39
N PHE A 217 -4.61 5.91 15.35
CA PHE A 217 -6.03 6.23 15.47
C PHE A 217 -6.78 5.83 14.21
N LYS A 218 -7.90 5.12 14.38
CA LYS A 218 -8.76 4.64 13.30
C LYS A 218 -10.21 4.80 13.66
N TRP A 219 -11.06 4.75 12.64
CA TRP A 219 -12.50 4.70 12.83
C TRP A 219 -13.16 3.77 11.84
N LYS A 220 -14.40 3.40 12.13
CA LYS A 220 -15.21 2.60 11.23
C LYS A 220 -16.68 2.97 11.30
N PHE A 221 -17.36 2.86 10.16
CA PHE A 221 -18.81 2.79 10.13
C PHE A 221 -19.22 1.32 10.29
N VAL A 222 -20.16 1.05 11.19
CA VAL A 222 -20.78 -0.25 11.39
C VAL A 222 -22.25 -0.12 11.02
N PHE A 223 -22.64 -0.73 9.91
CA PHE A 223 -24.01 -0.77 9.41
C PHE A 223 -24.70 -2.00 9.96
N TYR A 224 -25.79 -1.81 10.70
CA TYR A 224 -26.57 -2.91 11.28
C TYR A 224 -27.81 -3.15 10.43
N GLN A 225 -27.90 -4.33 9.83
CA GLN A 225 -29.05 -4.73 9.04
C GLN A 225 -30.25 -5.14 9.90
N SER A 226 -31.44 -5.09 9.31
CA SER A 226 -32.68 -5.60 9.90
C SER A 226 -32.65 -7.12 10.13
N THR A 227 -31.84 -7.86 9.38
CA THR A 227 -31.59 -9.31 9.54
C THR A 227 -30.74 -9.66 10.76
N GLY A 228 -30.03 -8.68 11.33
CA GLY A 228 -29.07 -8.86 12.43
C GLY A 228 -27.60 -8.95 11.97
N GLU A 229 -27.34 -8.95 10.67
CA GLU A 229 -25.98 -8.92 10.11
C GLU A 229 -25.37 -7.52 10.18
N THR A 230 -24.04 -7.44 10.14
CA THR A 230 -23.31 -6.17 10.19
C THR A 230 -22.21 -6.06 9.15
N HIS A 231 -22.06 -4.86 8.58
CA HIS A 231 -20.97 -4.54 7.65
C HIS A 231 -20.13 -3.38 8.15
N GLU A 232 -18.82 -3.47 7.92
CA GLU A 232 -17.85 -2.51 8.46
C GLU A 232 -17.02 -1.87 7.37
N PHE A 233 -16.96 -0.54 7.40
CA PHE A 233 -16.08 0.25 6.54
C PHE A 233 -15.07 0.97 7.43
N ARG A 234 -13.78 0.65 7.27
CA ARG A 234 -12.70 1.10 8.17
C ARG A 234 -11.83 2.16 7.50
N PHE A 235 -11.41 3.13 8.29
CA PHE A 235 -10.67 4.31 7.84
C PHE A 235 -9.51 4.60 8.80
N GLY A 236 -8.40 5.05 8.23
CA GLY A 236 -7.31 5.70 8.97
C GLY A 236 -7.32 7.20 8.71
N TYR A 237 -6.57 7.96 9.51
CA TYR A 237 -6.51 9.41 9.35
C TYR A 237 -5.82 9.82 8.03
N SER A 238 -6.57 10.43 7.12
CA SER A 238 -6.06 11.09 5.91
C SER A 238 -7.09 12.09 5.38
N VAL A 239 -6.67 13.01 4.50
CA VAL A 239 -7.59 13.98 3.87
C VAL A 239 -8.69 13.25 3.09
N SER A 240 -8.31 12.25 2.28
CA SER A 240 -9.27 11.49 1.47
C SER A 240 -10.25 10.70 2.32
N ASN A 241 -9.78 10.06 3.39
CA ASN A 241 -10.60 9.24 4.26
C ASN A 241 -11.56 10.10 5.10
N SER A 242 -11.11 11.24 5.61
CA SER A 242 -11.98 12.18 6.35
C SER A 242 -13.09 12.72 5.45
N LYS A 243 -12.76 13.08 4.21
CA LYS A 243 -13.76 13.54 3.23
C LYS A 243 -14.76 12.44 2.88
N ALA A 244 -14.28 11.25 2.51
CA ALA A 244 -15.17 10.13 2.19
C ALA A 244 -16.07 9.74 3.39
N ALA A 245 -15.54 9.77 4.61
CA ALA A 245 -16.31 9.52 5.82
C ALA A 245 -17.38 10.60 6.08
N LEU A 246 -17.11 11.87 5.75
CA LEU A 246 -18.12 12.92 5.78
C LEU A 246 -19.21 12.70 4.73
N ASP A 247 -18.84 12.34 3.52
CA ASP A 247 -19.79 12.08 2.44
C ASP A 247 -20.71 10.90 2.82
N ILE A 248 -20.15 9.81 3.38
CA ILE A 248 -20.92 8.69 3.95
C ILE A 248 -21.87 9.17 5.06
N LYS A 249 -21.38 9.99 5.99
CA LYS A 249 -22.19 10.53 7.08
C LYS A 249 -23.37 11.35 6.55
N GLN A 250 -23.16 12.16 5.52
CA GLN A 250 -24.23 12.93 4.89
C GLN A 250 -25.27 12.01 4.26
N THR A 251 -24.85 10.97 3.52
CA THR A 251 -25.77 10.00 2.93
C THR A 251 -26.61 9.26 3.96
N ILE A 252 -26.03 8.92 5.12
CA ILE A 252 -26.76 8.29 6.23
C ILE A 252 -27.86 9.24 6.75
N LEU A 253 -27.55 10.52 6.91
CA LEU A 253 -28.51 11.53 7.35
C LEU A 253 -29.61 11.78 6.31
N ASP A 254 -29.25 11.84 5.03
CA ASP A 254 -30.20 12.05 3.92
C ASP A 254 -31.23 10.91 3.78
N HIS A 255 -30.92 9.72 4.31
CA HIS A 255 -31.80 8.56 4.34
C HIS A 255 -32.51 8.36 5.69
N ASP A 256 -32.49 9.36 6.57
CA ASP A 256 -33.12 9.32 7.90
C ASP A 256 -32.64 8.13 8.77
N LEU A 257 -31.42 7.65 8.54
CA LEU A 257 -30.88 6.49 9.27
C LEU A 257 -30.34 6.92 10.64
N PRO A 258 -30.71 6.23 11.73
CA PRO A 258 -30.16 6.52 13.05
C PRO A 258 -28.62 6.34 13.07
N LEU A 259 -27.89 7.44 13.26
CA LEU A 259 -26.44 7.46 13.39
C LEU A 259 -26.00 7.71 14.83
N LYS A 260 -25.31 6.73 15.42
CA LYS A 260 -24.64 6.91 16.71
C LYS A 260 -23.18 7.27 16.47
N LEU A 261 -22.77 8.40 17.02
CA LEU A 261 -21.37 8.85 16.97
C LEU A 261 -20.67 8.49 18.28
N ASP A 262 -19.50 7.86 18.16
CA ASP A 262 -18.60 7.64 19.29
C ASP A 262 -17.91 8.94 19.70
N GLN A 263 -17.65 9.09 21.00
CA GLN A 263 -16.86 10.20 21.53
C GLN A 263 -15.46 9.67 21.81
N LEU A 264 -14.46 10.26 21.15
CA LEU A 264 -13.07 9.90 21.37
C LEU A 264 -12.69 10.07 22.84
N THR A 265 -12.07 9.02 23.37
CA THR A 265 -11.42 9.03 24.67
C THR A 265 -10.17 9.92 24.66
N GLU A 266 -9.70 10.33 25.83
CA GLU A 266 -8.43 11.07 25.94
C GLU A 266 -7.25 10.32 25.31
N LYS A 267 -7.27 8.98 25.36
CA LYS A 267 -6.24 8.15 24.76
C LYS A 267 -6.28 8.28 23.23
N GLU A 268 -7.45 8.16 22.63
CA GLU A 268 -7.64 8.31 21.18
C GLU A 268 -7.29 9.73 20.70
N TRP A 269 -7.66 10.75 21.47
CA TRP A 269 -7.27 12.13 21.19
C TRP A 269 -5.75 12.31 21.08
N LYS A 270 -4.97 11.65 21.94
CA LYS A 270 -3.50 11.71 21.86
C LYS A 270 -2.97 11.12 20.55
N PHE A 271 -3.54 10.00 20.09
CA PHE A 271 -3.12 9.37 18.84
C PHE A 271 -3.53 10.23 17.63
N VAL A 272 -4.79 10.66 17.57
CA VAL A 272 -5.24 11.45 16.41
C VAL A 272 -4.55 12.80 16.33
N GLN A 273 -4.16 13.41 17.45
CA GLN A 273 -3.38 14.66 17.43
C GLN A 273 -2.00 14.49 16.82
N LEU A 274 -1.35 13.32 17.00
CA LEU A 274 -0.08 13.02 16.33
C LEU A 274 -0.31 12.97 14.81
N ASP A 275 -1.29 12.19 14.37
CA ASP A 275 -1.64 12.02 12.95
C ASP A 275 -2.04 13.36 12.30
N MET A 276 -2.82 14.17 13.02
CA MET A 276 -3.24 15.51 12.63
C MET A 276 -2.09 16.51 12.50
N ASN A 277 -1.04 16.38 13.30
CA ASN A 277 0.12 17.26 13.21
C ASN A 277 0.99 16.90 12.01
N GLU A 278 1.04 15.62 11.65
CA GLU A 278 1.71 15.14 10.44
C GLU A 278 0.91 15.49 9.17
N TYR A 279 -0.43 15.37 9.21
CA TYR A 279 -1.33 15.59 8.07
C TYR A 279 -2.44 16.63 8.36
N PRO A 280 -2.09 17.94 8.51
CA PRO A 280 -3.02 18.95 9.03
C PRO A 280 -4.25 19.25 8.15
N ASN A 281 -4.17 18.96 6.86
CA ASN A 281 -5.21 19.34 5.89
C ASN A 281 -6.55 18.62 6.11
N GLY A 282 -6.57 17.49 6.84
CA GLY A 282 -7.79 16.72 7.12
C GLY A 282 -8.50 17.11 8.43
N LYS A 283 -7.96 18.07 9.19
CA LYS A 283 -8.46 18.43 10.54
C LYS A 283 -9.91 18.88 10.55
N LYS A 284 -10.27 19.77 9.63
CA LYS A 284 -11.62 20.34 9.57
C LYS A 284 -12.66 19.25 9.33
N ASP A 285 -12.42 18.41 8.32
CA ASP A 285 -13.34 17.36 7.94
C ASP A 285 -13.48 16.33 9.05
N PHE A 286 -12.37 16.00 9.71
CA PHE A 286 -12.36 15.14 10.88
C PHE A 286 -13.21 15.70 12.04
N TYR A 287 -13.02 16.98 12.39
CA TYR A 287 -13.80 17.62 13.44
C TYR A 287 -15.30 17.65 13.12
N GLN A 288 -15.66 17.86 11.86
CA GLN A 288 -17.05 17.78 11.41
C GLN A 288 -17.62 16.34 11.47
N LEU A 289 -16.81 15.34 11.13
CA LEU A 289 -17.19 13.93 11.17
C LEU A 289 -17.59 13.52 12.58
N PHE A 290 -16.74 13.80 13.56
CA PHE A 290 -16.96 13.50 14.98
C PHE A 290 -17.78 14.56 15.72
N GLN A 291 -18.24 15.62 15.04
CA GLN A 291 -18.96 16.75 15.64
C GLN A 291 -18.24 17.36 16.84
N TYR A 292 -16.94 17.58 16.72
CA TYR A 292 -16.10 18.16 17.76
C TYR A 292 -15.77 19.61 17.42
N ASN A 293 -15.94 20.53 18.37
CA ASN A 293 -15.56 21.93 18.23
C ASN A 293 -14.20 22.17 18.92
N PRO A 294 -13.11 22.39 18.15
CA PRO A 294 -11.78 22.58 18.72
C PRO A 294 -11.61 23.89 19.51
N GLU A 295 -12.47 24.89 19.31
CA GLU A 295 -12.41 26.17 20.05
C GLU A 295 -12.98 26.04 21.47
N THR A 296 -13.94 25.13 21.65
CA THR A 296 -14.64 24.95 22.93
C THR A 296 -14.32 23.64 23.63
N ASP A 297 -13.55 22.75 22.98
CA ASP A 297 -13.21 21.40 23.44
C ASP A 297 -14.46 20.57 23.79
N ARG A 298 -15.50 20.67 22.94
CA ARG A 298 -16.80 20.03 23.17
C ARG A 298 -17.36 19.39 21.92
N TYR A 299 -18.02 18.26 22.12
CA TYR A 299 -18.89 17.65 21.11
C TYR A 299 -20.19 18.45 20.99
N TYR A 300 -20.66 18.63 19.76
CA TYR A 300 -21.98 19.18 19.45
C TYR A 300 -22.83 18.12 18.75
N GLN A 301 -24.14 18.32 18.71
CA GLN A 301 -25.02 17.54 17.85
C GLN A 301 -25.45 18.43 16.69
N GLN A 302 -25.25 17.98 15.46
CA GLN A 302 -26.03 18.53 14.35
C GLN A 302 -27.43 17.97 14.48
N GLY A 303 -28.42 18.87 14.48
CA GLY A 303 -29.83 18.52 14.59
C GLY A 303 -30.25 17.55 13.49
N SER A 304 -31.07 16.58 13.91
CA SER A 304 -31.94 15.76 13.08
C SER A 304 -32.82 16.60 12.17
#